data_AF-A0A662A341-F1
#
_entry.id   AF-A0A662A341-F1
#
_cell.length_a   1.000
_cell.length_b   1.000
_cell.length_c   1.000
_cell.angle_alpha   90.00
_cell.angle_beta   90.00
_cell.angle_gamma   90.00
#
_symmetry.space_group_name_H-M   'P 1'
#
loop_
_entity.id
_entity.type
_entity.pdbx_description
1 polymer ?
#
loop_
_entity_poly.entity_id
_entity_poly.type
_entity_poly.pdbx_seq_one_letter_code
_entity_poly.pdbx_strand_id
1 'polypeptide(L)'
;MKLRLNILAIGLFWLSVNLLGQGNYDYEELDTYISNAVEDFDVPGFAVGIIKNGEVVFQKGYGVRNTETKEPVDTKTVFGIASCSKAFTAACMGVLV
;
A
#
# COMPACT_ATOMS: atom_id res chain seq x y z
N MET A 1 41.03 -1.23 28.03
CA MET A 1 40.56 -1.94 26.81
C MET A 1 39.13 -2.48 26.94
N LYS A 2 38.79 -3.18 28.04
CA LYS A 2 37.45 -3.79 28.25
C LYS A 2 36.26 -2.82 28.19
N LEU A 3 36.40 -1.60 28.74
CA LEU A 3 35.30 -0.61 28.77
C LEU A 3 34.89 -0.12 27.37
N ARG A 4 35.86 0.09 26.46
CA ARG A 4 35.58 0.50 25.07
C ARG A 4 34.90 -0.60 24.27
N LEU A 5 35.26 -1.87 24.54
CA LEU A 5 34.67 -3.02 23.88
C LEU A 5 33.20 -3.24 24.30
N ASN A 6 32.87 -3.02 25.58
CA ASN A 6 31.48 -3.12 26.06
C ASN A 6 30.58 -2.01 25.48
N ILE A 7 31.09 -0.79 25.34
CA ILE A 7 30.31 0.31 24.72
C ILE A 7 30.00 0.00 23.26
N LEU A 8 30.97 -0.55 22.51
CA LEU A 8 30.77 -0.96 21.13
C LEU A 8 29.73 -2.09 21.01
N ALA A 9 29.79 -3.08 21.91
CA ALA A 9 28.84 -4.20 21.94
C ALA A 9 27.41 -3.74 22.27
N ILE A 10 27.25 -2.79 23.21
CA ILE A 10 25.95 -2.19 23.52
C ILE A 10 25.42 -1.41 22.32
N GLY A 11 26.25 -0.60 21.67
CA GLY A 11 25.85 0.14 20.45
C GLY A 11 25.41 -0.78 19.31
N LEU A 12 26.16 -1.88 19.08
CA LEU A 12 25.81 -2.91 18.09
C LEU A 12 24.49 -3.61 18.42
N PHE A 13 24.25 -3.92 19.70
CA PHE A 13 22.99 -4.51 20.16
C PHE A 13 21.80 -3.57 19.94
N TRP A 14 21.93 -2.29 20.28
CA TRP A 14 20.88 -1.28 20.01
C TRP A 14 20.59 -1.12 18.51
N LEU A 15 21.60 -1.20 17.65
CA LEU A 15 21.42 -1.14 16.20
C LEU A 15 20.65 -2.36 15.67
N SER A 16 20.87 -3.55 16.25
CA SER A 16 20.20 -4.79 15.79
C SER A 16 18.72 -4.81 16.15
N VAL A 17 18.35 -4.27 17.31
CA VAL A 17 16.94 -4.18 17.75
C VAL A 17 16.10 -3.32 16.80
N ASN A 18 16.66 -2.21 16.29
CA ASN A 18 15.97 -1.35 15.33
C ASN A 18 15.76 -2.02 13.97
N LEU A 19 16.70 -2.87 13.55
CA LEU A 19 16.61 -3.57 12.27
C LEU A 19 15.54 -4.67 12.28
N LEU A 20 15.37 -5.35 13.42
CA LEU A 20 14.34 -6.38 13.63
C LEU A 20 12.93 -5.80 13.85
N GLY A 21 12.83 -4.52 14.20
CA GLY A 21 11.56 -3.82 14.42
C GLY A 21 10.91 -3.22 13.16
N GLN A 22 11.54 -3.36 11.98
CA GLN A 22 10.90 -2.98 10.73
C GLN A 22 9.81 -4.01 10.42
N GLY A 23 8.56 -3.68 10.77
CA GLY A 23 7.42 -4.55 10.55
C GLY A 23 7.34 -4.99 9.09
N ASN A 24 7.52 -6.29 8.87
CA ASN A 24 7.19 -6.92 7.61
C ASN A 24 5.65 -6.92 7.54
N TYR A 25 5.08 -6.15 6.61
CA TYR A 25 3.63 -6.09 6.46
C TYR A 25 3.18 -7.41 5.82
N ASP A 26 2.31 -8.13 6.51
CA ASP A 26 1.63 -9.27 5.92
C ASP A 26 0.52 -8.76 5.00
N TYR A 27 0.79 -8.80 3.70
CA TYR A 27 -0.17 -8.40 2.68
C TYR A 27 -1.17 -9.50 2.35
N GLU A 28 -0.99 -10.75 2.81
CA GLU A 28 -1.94 -11.84 2.58
C GLU A 28 -3.19 -11.70 3.46
N GLU A 29 -2.99 -11.40 4.74
CA GLU A 29 -4.10 -11.10 5.66
C GLU A 29 -4.88 -9.86 5.17
N LEU A 30 -4.16 -8.82 4.75
CA LEU A 30 -4.76 -7.62 4.20
C LEU A 30 -5.53 -7.89 2.89
N ASP A 31 -4.96 -8.68 1.98
CA ASP A 31 -5.62 -9.06 0.73
C ASP A 31 -6.91 -9.84 0.99
N THR A 32 -6.87 -10.76 1.96
CA THR A 32 -8.06 -11.51 2.38
C THR A 32 -9.14 -10.58 2.91
N TYR A 33 -8.78 -9.68 3.83
CA TYR A 33 -9.70 -8.69 4.39
C TYR A 33 -10.31 -7.80 3.29
N ILE A 34 -9.48 -7.28 2.38
CA ILE A 34 -9.94 -6.42 1.29
C ILE A 34 -10.84 -7.21 0.33
N SER A 35 -10.54 -8.46 0.03
CA SER A 35 -11.31 -9.27 -0.93
C SER A 35 -12.78 -9.44 -0.53
N ASN A 36 -13.06 -9.49 0.77
CA ASN A 36 -14.43 -9.57 1.31
C ASN A 36 -15.26 -8.31 1.00
N ALA A 37 -14.63 -7.16 0.75
CA ALA A 37 -15.33 -5.90 0.47
C ALA A 37 -16.20 -5.95 -0.80
N VAL A 38 -15.92 -6.87 -1.73
CA VAL A 38 -16.79 -7.08 -2.90
C VAL A 38 -18.19 -7.50 -2.45
N GLU A 39 -18.27 -8.44 -1.51
CA GLU A 39 -19.52 -8.98 -0.96
C GLU A 39 -20.11 -8.05 0.10
N ASP A 40 -19.28 -7.56 1.03
CA ASP A 40 -19.73 -6.72 2.15
C ASP A 40 -20.42 -5.42 1.71
N PHE A 41 -20.00 -4.87 0.57
CA PHE A 41 -20.52 -3.61 0.04
C PHE A 41 -21.36 -3.76 -1.23
N ASP A 42 -21.61 -4.98 -1.71
CA ASP A 42 -22.34 -5.27 -2.94
C ASP A 42 -21.84 -4.44 -4.14
N VAL A 43 -20.52 -4.45 -4.36
CA VAL A 43 -19.89 -3.72 -5.46
C VAL A 43 -19.42 -4.69 -6.55
N PRO A 44 -19.55 -4.35 -7.85
CA PRO A 44 -19.09 -5.24 -8.92
C PRO A 44 -17.59 -5.53 -8.85
N GLY A 45 -16.79 -4.51 -8.52
CA GLY A 45 -15.34 -4.61 -8.42
C GLY A 45 -14.69 -3.27 -8.11
N PHE A 46 -13.45 -3.31 -7.64
CA PHE A 46 -12.65 -2.14 -7.26
C PHE A 46 -11.15 -2.46 -7.32
N ALA A 47 -10.30 -1.46 -7.15
CA ALA A 47 -8.86 -1.63 -7.09
C ALA A 47 -8.27 -0.89 -5.89
N VAL A 48 -7.18 -1.44 -5.32
CA VAL A 48 -6.46 -0.85 -4.19
C VAL A 48 -4.98 -0.75 -4.54
N GLY A 49 -4.38 0.40 -4.22
CA GLY A 49 -2.94 0.62 -4.28
C GLY A 49 -2.45 1.29 -2.98
N ILE A 50 -1.37 0.78 -2.40
CA ILE A 50 -0.76 1.29 -1.17
C ILE A 50 0.68 1.70 -1.47
N ILE A 51 1.00 2.95 -1.14
CA ILE A 51 2.33 3.52 -1.31
C ILE A 51 2.91 3.81 0.06
N LYS A 52 4.12 3.31 0.32
CA LYS A 52 4.87 3.59 1.55
C LYS A 52 6.29 3.99 1.18
N ASN A 53 6.78 5.09 1.75
CA ASN A 53 8.13 5.61 1.48
C ASN A 53 8.43 5.83 -0.02
N GLY A 54 7.41 6.20 -0.81
CA GLY A 54 7.54 6.41 -2.25
C GLY A 54 7.49 5.13 -3.11
N GLU A 55 7.36 3.95 -2.49
CA GLU A 55 7.29 2.66 -3.19
C GLU A 55 5.88 2.09 -3.13
N VAL A 56 5.45 1.45 -4.23
CA VAL A 56 4.21 0.68 -4.26
C VAL A 56 4.44 -0.62 -3.51
N VAL A 57 3.82 -0.75 -2.34
CA VAL A 57 3.97 -1.93 -1.47
C VAL A 57 2.81 -2.92 -1.62
N PHE A 58 1.69 -2.48 -2.21
CA PHE A 58 0.54 -3.32 -2.54
C PHE A 58 -0.21 -2.72 -3.74
N GLN A 59 -0.63 -3.55 -4.69
CA GLN A 59 -1.56 -3.14 -5.74
C GLN A 59 -2.34 -4.35 -6.27
N LYS A 60 -3.67 -4.26 -6.29
CA LYS A 60 -4.52 -5.36 -6.77
C LYS A 60 -5.90 -4.88 -7.20
N GLY A 61 -6.51 -5.62 -8.13
CA GLY A 61 -7.91 -5.49 -8.52
C GLY A 61 -8.77 -6.61 -7.93
N TYR A 62 -10.03 -6.31 -7.67
CA TYR A 62 -11.02 -7.20 -7.06
C TYR A 62 -12.33 -7.16 -7.83
N GLY A 63 -13.02 -8.29 -7.88
CA GLY A 63 -14.30 -8.41 -8.60
C GLY A 63 -14.16 -8.26 -10.12
N VAL A 64 -15.20 -7.76 -10.75
CA VAL A 64 -15.35 -7.64 -12.20
C VAL A 64 -15.59 -6.19 -12.65
N ARG A 65 -15.01 -5.81 -13.79
CA ARG A 65 -15.18 -4.48 -14.39
C ARG A 65 -16.47 -4.34 -15.21
N ASN A 66 -17.11 -5.46 -15.51
CA ASN A 66 -18.36 -5.52 -16.27
C ASN A 66 -19.23 -6.67 -15.75
N THR A 67 -20.47 -6.37 -15.39
CA THR A 67 -21.41 -7.31 -14.76
C THR A 67 -21.97 -8.34 -15.75
N GLU A 68 -21.91 -8.08 -17.05
CA GLU A 68 -22.34 -8.97 -18.13
C GLU A 68 -21.19 -9.87 -18.60
N THR A 69 -20.06 -9.28 -19.01
CA THR A 69 -18.91 -10.03 -19.54
C THR A 69 -18.09 -10.71 -18.46
N LYS A 70 -18.25 -10.32 -17.19
CA LYS A 70 -17.52 -10.82 -16.02
C LYS A 70 -16.00 -10.70 -16.13
N GLU A 71 -15.51 -9.76 -16.94
CA GLU A 71 -14.09 -9.49 -17.05
C GLU A 71 -13.53 -9.00 -15.70
N PRO A 72 -12.37 -9.51 -15.26
CA PRO A 72 -11.83 -9.14 -13.95
C PRO A 72 -11.37 -7.68 -13.92
N VAL A 73 -11.41 -7.08 -12.73
CA VAL A 73 -10.64 -5.86 -12.47
C VAL A 73 -9.17 -6.24 -12.29
N ASP A 74 -8.27 -5.57 -13.00
CA ASP A 74 -6.82 -5.69 -12.82
C ASP A 74 -6.18 -4.32 -12.55
N THR A 75 -4.85 -4.29 -12.38
CA THR A 75 -4.09 -3.06 -12.12
C THR A 75 -4.05 -2.09 -13.30
N LYS A 76 -4.64 -2.45 -14.44
CA LYS A 76 -4.74 -1.62 -15.65
C LYS A 76 -6.18 -1.15 -15.91
N THR A 77 -7.17 -1.64 -15.16
CA THR A 77 -8.56 -1.16 -15.26
C THR A 77 -8.64 0.32 -14.88
N VAL A 78 -9.22 1.12 -15.76
CA VAL A 78 -9.43 2.56 -15.54
C VAL A 78 -10.79 2.79 -14.88
N PHE A 79 -10.79 3.51 -13.76
CA PHE A 79 -12.00 3.93 -13.05
C PHE A 79 -12.21 5.44 -13.17
N GLY A 80 -13.47 5.88 -13.24
CA GLY A 80 -13.80 7.28 -13.07
C GLY A 80 -13.59 7.70 -11.61
N ILE A 81 -12.66 8.60 -11.34
CA ILE A 81 -12.29 9.01 -9.96
C ILE A 81 -13.04 10.26 -9.45
N ALA A 82 -13.92 10.85 -10.26
CA ALA A 82 -14.77 11.99 -9.91
C ALA A 82 -14.04 13.11 -9.15
N SER A 83 -14.54 13.53 -7.98
CA SER A 83 -13.96 14.65 -7.23
C SER A 83 -12.51 14.42 -6.77
N CYS A 84 -12.00 13.19 -6.75
CA CYS A 84 -10.59 12.92 -6.47
C CYS A 84 -9.67 13.54 -7.54
N SER A 85 -10.15 13.82 -8.76
CA SER A 85 -9.42 14.57 -9.79
C SER A 85 -8.97 15.97 -9.33
N LYS A 86 -9.62 16.55 -8.31
CA LYS A 86 -9.24 17.87 -7.77
C LYS A 86 -7.84 17.87 -7.14
N ALA A 87 -7.45 16.78 -6.48
CA ALA A 87 -6.12 16.66 -5.90
C ALA A 87 -5.02 16.73 -6.96
N PHE A 88 -5.23 16.07 -8.10
CA PHE A 88 -4.33 16.16 -9.26
C PHE A 88 -4.26 17.58 -9.83
N THR A 89 -5.40 18.24 -9.99
CA THR A 89 -5.43 19.64 -10.48
C THR A 89 -4.67 20.57 -9.53
N ALA A 90 -4.89 20.45 -8.22
CA ALA A 90 -4.18 21.22 -7.21
C ALA A 90 -2.67 20.94 -7.22
N ALA A 91 -2.25 19.67 -7.36
CA ALA A 91 -0.84 19.31 -7.48
C ALA A 91 -0.20 19.93 -8.73
N CYS A 92 -0.88 19.88 -9.89
CA CYS A 92 -0.40 20.54 -11.11
C CYS A 92 -0.21 22.04 -10.92
N MET A 93 -1.14 22.72 -10.24
CA MET A 93 -0.98 24.13 -9.90
C MET A 93 0.18 24.37 -8.94
N GLY A 94 0.34 23.52 -7.93
CA GLY A 94 1.43 23.61 -6.95
C GLY A 94 2.82 23.41 -7.54
N VAL A 95 2.96 22.76 -8.70
CA VAL A 95 4.23 22.66 -9.43
C VAL A 95 4.61 23.97 -10.15
N LEU A 96 3.65 24.87 -10.38
CA LEU A 96 3.86 26.12 -11.13
C LEU A 96 4.29 27.31 -10.25
N VAL A 97 4.19 27.21 -8.93
CA VAL A 97 4.49 28.28 -7.96
C VAL A 97 5.51 27.84 -6.92
#